data_AF-A0A2E6EKT0-F1
#
_entry.id   AF-A0A2E6EKT0-F1
#
_cell.length_a   1.000
_cell.length_b   1.000
_cell.length_c   1.000
_cell.angle_alpha   90.00
_cell.angle_beta   90.00
_cell.angle_gamma   90.00
#
_symmetry.space_group_name_H-M   'P 1'
#
loop_
_entity.id
_entity.type
_entity.pdbx_description
1 polymer ?
#
loop_
_entity_poly.entity_id
_entity_poly.type
_entity_poly.pdbx_seq_one_letter_code
_entity_poly.pdbx_strand_id
1 'polypeptide(L)'
;MGASLGGQGGPQSDINITPLVDIVLVLLIIFMVITPLLAKNIPVEVPQKTELDEPPPEIQEQVVLKLFADGHAELNRRTVTPEQLEEKLRSKMAGRSERVMFFEGEDTAVYGYAVKLMDIAKGAGVTTIGIMTPGDTENDASALQGDAYAAAYSGRDGQGGPRLGRIGAGQPTVIGGADPASLAAVVQRYFSDLLACYEQEAAAGRVISGTVTTKVEINGSGTVVSASTQASSMGNPVVEGCIAQRFRAMSFPAGQASTVSFPIGFQPNAAP
;
A
#
# COMPACT_ATOMS: atom_id res chain seq x y z
N MET A 1 -99.29 -12.83 21.13
CA MET A 1 -98.37 -12.05 20.27
C MET A 1 -97.61 -11.10 21.19
N GLY A 2 -96.29 -10.99 21.24
CA GLY A 2 -95.20 -11.69 20.57
C GLY A 2 -93.93 -11.43 21.39
N ALA A 3 -93.04 -12.43 21.45
CA ALA A 3 -91.73 -12.29 22.06
C ALA A 3 -90.80 -11.56 21.08
N SER A 4 -90.04 -10.58 21.55
CA SER A 4 -88.91 -9.99 20.82
C SER A 4 -87.64 -10.23 21.61
N LEU A 5 -86.77 -11.05 21.04
CA LEU A 5 -85.40 -11.31 21.45
C LEU A 5 -84.50 -10.22 20.86
N GLY A 6 -83.61 -9.65 21.67
CA GLY A 6 -82.46 -8.87 21.21
C GLY A 6 -81.49 -8.78 22.40
N GLY A 7 -80.23 -9.18 22.30
CA GLY A 7 -79.30 -9.22 21.18
C GLY A 7 -78.01 -8.66 21.75
N GLN A 8 -77.07 -9.54 22.07
CA GLN A 8 -75.87 -9.27 22.86
C GLN A 8 -74.87 -8.42 22.05
N GLY A 9 -74.64 -7.17 22.46
CA GLY A 9 -73.63 -6.28 21.86
C GLY A 9 -72.30 -6.36 22.60
N GLY A 10 -71.29 -7.00 22.00
CA GLY A 10 -69.92 -7.01 22.51
C GLY A 10 -69.17 -5.68 22.25
N PRO A 11 -68.09 -5.39 23.00
CA PRO A 11 -67.32 -4.15 22.82
C PRO A 11 -66.61 -4.12 21.46
N GLN A 12 -66.82 -3.05 20.70
CA GLN A 12 -66.08 -2.78 19.46
C GLN A 12 -64.76 -2.08 19.80
N SER A 13 -63.63 -2.73 19.50
CA SER A 13 -62.30 -2.12 19.54
C SER A 13 -61.95 -1.61 18.14
N ASP A 14 -62.40 -0.40 17.80
CA ASP A 14 -61.96 0.28 16.59
C ASP A 14 -60.57 0.89 16.87
N ILE A 15 -59.58 0.57 16.03
CA ILE A 15 -58.23 1.14 16.18
C ILE A 15 -58.32 2.56 15.66
N ASN A 16 -58.15 3.54 16.55
CA ASN A 16 -58.05 4.93 16.13
C ASN A 16 -56.82 5.10 15.22
N ILE A 17 -57.06 5.24 13.91
CA ILE A 17 -56.02 5.47 12.90
C ILE A 17 -55.49 6.91 12.97
N THR A 18 -56.31 7.85 13.48
CA THR A 18 -55.98 9.28 13.58
C THR A 18 -54.71 9.58 14.40
N PRO A 19 -54.50 9.00 15.60
CA PRO A 19 -53.24 9.15 16.33
C PRO A 19 -52.04 8.48 15.64
N LEU A 20 -52.26 7.39 14.91
CA LEU A 20 -51.18 6.62 14.28
C LEU A 20 -50.58 7.39 13.10
N VAL A 21 -51.43 8.07 12.32
CA VAL A 21 -50.99 8.92 11.20
C VAL A 21 -50.17 10.12 11.70
N ASP A 22 -50.56 10.72 12.82
CA ASP A 22 -49.82 11.86 13.42
C ASP A 22 -48.40 11.47 13.85
N ILE A 23 -48.27 10.31 14.52
CA ILE A 23 -46.95 9.77 14.94
C ILE A 23 -46.05 9.52 13.73
N VAL A 24 -46.58 8.94 12.65
CA VAL A 24 -45.79 8.66 11.44
C VAL A 24 -45.39 9.95 10.72
N LEU A 25 -46.28 10.96 10.67
CA LEU A 25 -45.98 12.26 10.07
C LEU A 25 -44.87 13.00 10.83
N VAL A 26 -44.92 13.00 12.18
CA VAL A 26 -43.87 13.61 13.02
C VAL A 26 -42.51 12.94 12.78
N LEU A 27 -42.47 11.61 12.68
CA LEU A 27 -41.23 10.88 12.38
C LEU A 27 -40.63 11.25 11.02
N LEU A 28 -41.47 11.41 9.98
CA LEU A 28 -41.01 11.82 8.65
C LEU A 28 -40.41 13.23 8.64
N ILE A 29 -41.04 14.17 9.36
CA ILE A 29 -40.54 15.54 9.49
C ILE A 29 -39.17 15.55 10.20
N ILE A 30 -39.02 14.78 11.28
CA ILE A 30 -37.76 14.65 12.01
C ILE A 30 -36.64 14.15 11.09
N PHE A 31 -36.89 13.10 10.30
CA PHE A 31 -35.89 12.59 9.34
C PHE A 31 -35.52 13.62 8.27
N MET A 32 -36.50 14.35 7.72
CA MET A 32 -36.24 15.42 6.75
C MET A 32 -35.36 16.54 7.34
N VAL A 33 -35.47 16.83 8.63
CA VAL A 33 -34.69 17.90 9.29
C VAL A 33 -33.29 17.44 9.68
N ILE A 34 -33.10 16.19 10.14
CA ILE A 34 -31.80 15.67 10.58
C ILE A 34 -30.87 15.36 9.39
N THR A 35 -31.42 14.88 8.27
CA THR A 35 -30.65 14.51 7.07
C THR A 35 -29.74 15.65 6.53
N PRO A 36 -30.20 16.90 6.34
CA PRO A 36 -29.33 17.99 5.89
C PRO A 36 -28.29 18.40 6.93
N LEU A 37 -28.50 18.10 8.22
CA LEU A 37 -27.51 18.37 9.28
C LEU A 37 -26.35 17.37 9.23
N LEU A 38 -26.59 16.12 8.83
CA LEU A 38 -25.54 15.12 8.64
C LEU A 38 -24.63 15.42 7.43
N ALA A 39 -25.11 16.16 6.44
CA ALA A 39 -24.37 16.45 5.20
C ALA A 39 -23.49 17.72 5.26
N LYS A 40 -23.55 18.53 6.33
CA LYS A 40 -23.02 19.91 6.30
C LYS A 40 -21.75 20.21 7.12
N ASN A 41 -21.00 19.23 7.60
CA ASN A 41 -19.82 19.50 8.44
C ASN A 41 -18.53 18.81 7.99
N ILE A 42 -18.16 18.95 6.72
CA ILE A 42 -16.74 18.95 6.37
C ILE A 42 -16.45 20.32 5.75
N PRO A 43 -15.97 21.30 6.53
CA PRO A 43 -15.34 22.48 5.96
C PRO A 43 -14.04 22.01 5.29
N VAL A 44 -14.14 21.62 4.02
CA VAL A 44 -12.96 21.47 3.17
C VAL A 44 -12.55 22.88 2.80
N GLU A 45 -11.59 23.44 3.54
CA GLU A 45 -10.78 24.53 3.02
C GLU A 45 -10.13 24.02 1.75
N VAL A 46 -10.68 24.43 0.60
CA VAL A 46 -9.95 24.35 -0.64
C VAL A 46 -8.80 25.33 -0.46
N PRO A 47 -7.53 24.87 -0.39
CA PRO A 47 -6.42 25.78 -0.29
C PRO A 47 -6.52 26.73 -1.47
N GLN A 48 -6.62 28.03 -1.19
CA GLN A 48 -6.41 29.02 -2.23
C GLN A 48 -5.04 28.72 -2.81
N LYS A 49 -4.95 28.63 -4.13
CA LYS A 49 -3.70 28.47 -4.84
C LYS A 49 -2.83 29.66 -4.46
N THR A 50 -2.00 29.50 -3.44
CA THR A 50 -0.92 30.42 -3.16
C THR A 50 -0.12 30.42 -4.44
N GLU A 51 -0.06 31.57 -5.10
CA GLU A 51 1.03 31.93 -6.00
C GLU A 51 2.29 31.89 -5.13
N LEU A 52 2.77 30.67 -4.86
CA LEU A 52 4.12 30.44 -4.44
C LEU A 52 4.94 30.88 -5.64
N ASP A 53 5.68 31.97 -5.46
CA ASP A 53 6.81 32.41 -6.30
C ASP A 53 7.97 31.38 -6.29
N GLU A 54 7.69 30.13 -5.90
CA GLU A 54 8.55 28.98 -6.10
C GLU A 54 7.83 28.03 -7.07
N PRO A 55 8.43 27.73 -8.23
CA PRO A 55 7.87 26.73 -9.12
C PRO A 55 7.67 25.45 -8.31
N PRO A 56 6.51 24.77 -8.46
CA PRO A 56 6.34 23.41 -7.93
C PRO A 56 7.60 22.61 -8.30
N PRO A 57 8.15 21.77 -7.41
CA PRO A 57 9.24 20.89 -7.81
C PRO A 57 8.75 20.18 -9.06
N GLU A 58 9.37 20.47 -10.20
CA GLU A 58 8.99 19.84 -11.46
C GLU A 58 9.01 18.35 -11.16
N ILE A 59 7.88 17.68 -11.41
CA ILE A 59 7.84 16.22 -11.40
C ILE A 59 8.70 15.82 -12.58
N GLN A 60 10.02 15.79 -12.36
CA GLN A 60 11.00 15.50 -13.39
C GLN A 60 10.73 14.06 -13.80
N GLU A 61 10.24 13.88 -15.03
CA GLU A 61 10.02 12.55 -15.58
C GLU A 61 11.28 11.71 -15.36
N GLN A 62 11.14 10.63 -14.59
CA GLN A 62 12.25 9.74 -14.30
C GLN A 62 12.77 9.18 -15.62
N VAL A 63 14.10 9.14 -15.77
CA VAL A 63 14.75 8.62 -16.97
C VAL A 63 15.12 7.17 -16.69
N VAL A 64 14.40 6.24 -17.29
CA VAL A 64 14.60 4.79 -17.11
C VAL A 64 15.13 4.21 -18.41
N LEU A 65 16.28 3.54 -18.34
CA LEU A 65 16.86 2.76 -19.42
C LEU A 65 16.71 1.28 -19.11
N LYS A 66 15.97 0.58 -19.97
CA LYS A 66 15.80 -0.87 -19.92
C LYS A 66 16.75 -1.53 -20.92
N LEU A 67 17.39 -2.62 -20.51
CA LEU A 67 18.18 -3.49 -21.37
C LEU A 67 17.57 -4.89 -21.38
N PHE A 68 17.21 -5.36 -22.57
CA PHE A 68 16.63 -6.68 -22.79
C PHE A 68 17.71 -7.72 -23.14
N ALA A 69 17.39 -9.00 -22.94
CA ALA A 69 18.28 -10.14 -23.20
C ALA A 69 18.73 -10.26 -24.66
N ASP A 70 17.90 -9.82 -25.60
CA ASP A 70 18.20 -9.79 -27.03
C ASP A 70 19.09 -8.60 -27.44
N GLY A 71 19.48 -7.75 -26.49
CA GLY A 71 20.44 -6.67 -26.68
C GLY A 71 19.85 -5.36 -27.18
N HIS A 72 18.53 -5.22 -27.31
CA HIS A 72 17.93 -3.91 -27.54
C HIS A 72 17.77 -3.13 -26.23
N ALA A 73 17.89 -1.80 -26.33
CA ALA A 73 17.74 -0.90 -25.21
C ALA A 73 16.53 0.01 -25.41
N GLU A 74 15.81 0.29 -24.33
CA GLU A 74 14.67 1.21 -24.35
C GLU A 74 14.84 2.34 -23.35
N LEU A 75 14.62 3.57 -23.79
CA LEU A 75 14.57 4.75 -22.94
C LEU A 75 13.10 5.17 -22.76
N ASN A 76 12.56 5.10 -21.54
CA ASN A 76 11.17 5.42 -21.23
C ASN A 76 10.16 4.75 -22.19
N ARG A 77 10.31 3.44 -22.43
CA ARG A 77 9.47 2.60 -23.32
C ARG A 77 9.60 2.92 -24.82
N ARG A 78 10.71 3.53 -25.23
CA ARG A 78 11.02 3.76 -26.65
C ARG A 78 12.36 3.11 -26.96
N THR A 79 12.39 2.24 -27.95
CA THR A 79 13.64 1.64 -28.44
C THR A 79 14.62 2.72 -28.87
N VAL A 80 15.87 2.58 -28.43
CA VAL A 80 16.96 3.52 -28.70
C VAL A 80 18.21 2.76 -29.12
N THR A 81 18.92 3.32 -30.11
CA THR A 81 20.28 2.86 -30.44
C THR A 81 21.30 3.60 -29.55
N PRO A 82 22.53 3.06 -29.40
CA PRO A 82 23.58 3.71 -28.60
C PRO A 82 23.87 5.15 -29.02
N GLU A 83 23.81 5.44 -30.32
CA GLU A 83 24.07 6.77 -30.90
C GLU A 83 22.94 7.75 -30.57
N GLN A 84 21.69 7.28 -30.62
CA GLN A 84 20.52 8.08 -30.25
C GLN A 84 20.38 8.27 -28.74
N LEU A 85 20.91 7.33 -27.96
CA LEU A 85 20.83 7.35 -26.51
C LEU A 85 21.56 8.58 -25.96
N GLU A 86 22.78 8.86 -26.44
CA GLU A 86 23.56 10.02 -25.96
C GLU A 86 22.83 11.34 -26.22
N GLU A 87 22.30 11.54 -27.43
CA GLU A 87 21.59 12.75 -27.81
C GLU A 87 20.27 12.94 -27.02
N LYS A 88 19.51 11.86 -26.85
CA LYS A 88 18.26 11.86 -26.06
C LYS A 88 18.52 12.08 -24.57
N LEU A 89 19.61 11.53 -24.03
CA LEU A 89 20.00 11.74 -22.64
C LEU A 89 20.50 13.17 -22.43
N ARG A 90 21.35 13.70 -23.31
CA ARG A 90 21.85 15.08 -23.21
C ARG A 90 20.71 16.10 -23.26
N SER A 91 19.71 15.90 -24.14
CA SER A 91 18.52 16.76 -24.19
C SER A 91 17.62 16.61 -22.96
N LYS A 92 17.44 15.39 -22.44
CA LYS A 92 16.63 15.17 -21.22
C LYS A 92 17.31 15.63 -19.93
N MET A 93 18.64 15.62 -19.89
CA MET A 93 19.43 16.05 -18.73
C MET A 93 19.79 17.55 -18.79
N ALA A 94 19.63 18.20 -19.94
CA ALA A 94 19.78 19.65 -20.08
C ALA A 94 18.69 20.37 -19.27
N GLY A 95 19.12 21.25 -18.35
CA GLY A 95 18.22 22.02 -17.49
C GLY A 95 17.81 21.35 -16.18
N ARG A 96 18.18 20.08 -15.95
CA ARG A 96 17.91 19.40 -14.67
C ARG A 96 18.99 19.68 -13.64
N SER A 97 18.58 20.06 -12.43
CA SER A 97 19.44 20.18 -11.25
C SER A 97 19.95 18.81 -10.79
N GLU A 98 19.09 17.80 -10.88
CA GLU A 98 19.39 16.40 -10.53
C GLU A 98 19.41 15.53 -11.79
N ARG A 99 20.60 15.05 -12.15
CA ARG A 99 20.81 14.21 -13.34
C ARG A 99 20.86 12.75 -12.95
N VAL A 100 19.73 12.27 -12.44
CA VAL A 100 19.55 10.89 -11.99
C VAL A 100 18.90 10.07 -13.10
N MET A 101 19.42 8.87 -13.31
CA MET A 101 18.91 7.89 -14.28
C MET A 101 18.76 6.55 -13.59
N PHE A 102 17.69 5.82 -13.92
CA PHE A 102 17.48 4.46 -13.49
C PHE A 102 17.84 3.49 -14.61
N PHE A 103 18.58 2.44 -14.28
CA PHE A 103 18.99 1.38 -15.19
C PHE A 103 18.32 0.07 -14.77
N GLU A 104 17.58 -0.54 -15.67
CA GLU A 104 16.93 -1.83 -15.47
C GLU A 104 17.48 -2.81 -16.51
N GLY A 105 17.99 -3.95 -16.07
CA GLY A 105 18.52 -4.98 -16.97
C GLY A 105 17.86 -6.32 -16.67
N GLU A 106 17.50 -7.07 -17.71
CA GLU A 106 17.11 -8.47 -17.56
C GLU A 106 18.32 -9.32 -17.09
N ASP A 107 18.05 -10.38 -16.33
CA ASP A 107 19.11 -11.24 -15.76
C ASP A 107 20.01 -11.89 -16.82
N THR A 108 19.46 -12.13 -18.01
CA THR A 108 20.19 -12.70 -19.16
C THR A 108 20.82 -11.64 -20.06
N ALA A 109 20.77 -10.36 -19.69
CA ALA A 109 21.38 -9.30 -20.47
C ALA A 109 22.92 -9.38 -20.46
N VAL A 110 23.54 -9.04 -21.59
CA VAL A 110 25.00 -9.08 -21.73
C VAL A 110 25.63 -7.96 -20.90
N TYR A 111 26.29 -8.33 -19.79
CA TYR A 111 26.92 -7.39 -18.86
C TYR A 111 27.84 -6.37 -19.55
N GLY A 112 28.66 -6.80 -20.51
CA GLY A 112 29.56 -5.89 -21.24
C GLY A 112 28.81 -4.80 -22.02
N TYR A 113 27.62 -5.11 -22.52
CA TYR A 113 26.78 -4.14 -23.21
C TYR A 113 26.08 -3.20 -22.23
N ALA A 114 25.66 -3.69 -21.05
CA ALA A 114 25.14 -2.86 -19.97
C ALA A 114 26.15 -1.79 -19.53
N VAL A 115 27.40 -2.18 -19.28
CA VAL A 115 28.49 -1.25 -18.90
C VAL A 115 28.70 -0.19 -19.98
N LYS A 116 28.72 -0.59 -21.26
CA LYS A 116 28.86 0.34 -22.38
C LYS A 116 27.74 1.39 -22.42
N LEU A 117 26.50 0.98 -22.17
CA LEU A 117 25.36 1.91 -22.11
C LEU A 117 25.44 2.85 -20.89
N MET A 118 25.90 2.36 -19.74
CA MET A 118 26.14 3.20 -18.55
C MET A 118 27.25 4.23 -18.79
N ASP A 119 28.31 3.87 -19.51
CA ASP A 119 29.39 4.79 -19.88
C ASP A 119 28.89 5.88 -20.85
N ILE A 120 28.08 5.51 -21.85
CA ILE A 120 27.43 6.46 -22.75
C ILE A 120 26.52 7.41 -21.95
N ALA A 121 25.76 6.88 -20.99
CA ALA A 121 24.91 7.69 -20.13
C ALA A 121 25.70 8.69 -19.28
N LYS A 122 26.82 8.27 -18.68
CA LYS A 122 27.74 9.17 -17.98
C LYS A 122 28.29 10.25 -18.92
N GLY A 123 28.71 9.88 -20.12
CA GLY A 123 29.19 10.83 -21.15
C GLY A 123 28.12 11.84 -21.59
N ALA A 124 26.85 11.45 -21.55
CA ALA A 124 25.71 12.32 -21.84
C ALA A 124 25.35 13.30 -20.69
N GLY A 125 26.01 13.18 -19.53
CA GLY A 125 25.84 14.10 -18.39
C GLY A 125 25.06 13.53 -17.21
N VAL A 126 24.80 12.23 -17.15
CA VAL A 126 24.17 11.57 -15.99
C VAL A 126 25.15 11.53 -14.81
N THR A 127 24.74 12.07 -13.66
CA THR A 127 25.57 12.14 -12.44
C THR A 127 25.38 10.92 -11.55
N THR A 128 24.13 10.46 -11.41
CA THR A 128 23.77 9.35 -10.52
C THR A 128 23.01 8.30 -11.33
N ILE A 129 23.46 7.05 -11.23
CA ILE A 129 22.79 5.89 -11.83
C ILE A 129 22.21 5.03 -10.72
N GLY A 130 20.89 4.92 -10.64
CA GLY A 130 20.19 3.95 -9.81
C GLY A 130 20.01 2.65 -10.58
N ILE A 131 20.37 1.52 -9.99
CA ILE A 131 20.14 0.20 -10.61
C ILE A 131 18.81 -0.34 -10.07
N MET A 132 17.95 -0.78 -10.97
CA MET A 132 16.67 -1.43 -10.70
C MET A 132 16.77 -2.86 -11.21
N THR A 133 16.49 -3.82 -10.34
CA THR A 133 16.39 -5.22 -10.75
C THR A 133 14.92 -5.51 -11.10
N PRO A 134 14.62 -6.19 -12.23
CA PRO A 134 13.26 -6.64 -12.53
C PRO A 134 12.69 -7.57 -11.43
N GLY A 135 13.54 -8.04 -10.51
CA GLY A 135 13.20 -8.78 -9.29
C GLY A 135 12.72 -7.95 -8.08
N ASP A 136 12.57 -6.64 -8.17
CA ASP A 136 11.94 -5.88 -7.07
C ASP A 136 10.42 -6.17 -6.97
N THR A 137 9.87 -6.85 -8.00
CA THR A 137 8.58 -7.54 -8.00
C THR A 137 8.69 -9.06 -7.78
N GLU A 138 9.89 -9.64 -7.68
CA GLU A 138 10.10 -11.08 -7.45
C GLU A 138 10.44 -11.40 -5.99
N ASN A 139 9.84 -10.65 -5.06
CA ASN A 139 9.81 -11.05 -3.65
C ASN A 139 8.58 -11.91 -3.32
N ASP A 140 7.79 -12.30 -4.33
CA ASP A 140 6.41 -12.81 -4.18
C ASP A 140 6.26 -14.23 -3.63
N ALA A 141 7.33 -15.03 -3.65
CA ALA A 141 7.37 -16.33 -2.99
C ALA A 141 8.67 -16.57 -2.18
N SER A 142 9.69 -15.73 -2.36
CA SER A 142 11.03 -15.90 -1.75
C SER A 142 11.20 -15.28 -0.36
N ALA A 143 10.26 -14.46 0.12
CA ALA A 143 10.34 -13.85 1.45
C ALA A 143 10.36 -14.87 2.63
N LEU A 144 10.08 -16.15 2.35
CA LEU A 144 10.14 -17.25 3.32
C LEU A 144 11.18 -18.33 2.95
N GLN A 145 11.92 -18.17 1.85
CA GLN A 145 12.84 -19.16 1.30
C GLN A 145 14.28 -18.61 1.24
N GLY A 146 14.93 -18.40 2.39
CA GLY A 146 16.35 -18.05 2.42
C GLY A 146 16.90 -17.67 3.79
N ASP A 147 18.20 -17.92 3.99
CA ASP A 147 18.98 -17.62 5.20
C ASP A 147 19.08 -16.12 5.54
N ALA A 148 18.56 -15.25 4.67
CA ALA A 148 18.45 -13.81 4.91
C ALA A 148 17.31 -13.42 5.87
N TYR A 149 16.38 -14.35 6.18
CA TYR A 149 15.14 -14.10 6.94
C TYR A 149 14.95 -15.08 8.10
N ALA A 150 15.69 -14.87 9.18
CA ALA A 150 15.77 -15.83 10.29
C ALA A 150 14.56 -15.87 11.26
N ALA A 151 13.41 -15.28 10.95
CA ALA A 151 12.26 -15.30 11.87
C ALA A 151 10.92 -15.41 11.14
N ALA A 152 10.67 -16.55 10.49
CA ALA A 152 9.30 -16.90 10.12
C ALA A 152 8.47 -17.10 11.39
N TYR A 153 7.54 -16.18 11.70
CA TYR A 153 6.68 -16.30 12.86
C TYR A 153 5.52 -17.25 12.53
N SER A 154 5.51 -18.39 13.20
CA SER A 154 4.39 -19.33 13.27
C SER A 154 3.92 -19.40 14.72
N GLY A 155 3.15 -18.39 15.14
CA GLY A 155 2.63 -18.32 16.50
C GLY A 155 1.58 -19.39 16.79
N ARG A 156 1.26 -19.60 18.07
CA ARG A 156 -0.04 -20.11 18.50
C ARG A 156 -1.00 -18.95 18.67
N ASP A 157 -2.29 -19.17 18.48
CA ASP A 157 -3.30 -18.20 18.87
C ASP A 157 -3.34 -18.06 20.41
N GLY A 158 -4.05 -17.04 20.90
CA GLY A 158 -4.24 -16.84 22.35
C GLY A 158 -5.02 -17.94 23.06
N GLN A 159 -5.57 -18.92 22.31
CA GLN A 159 -6.32 -20.07 22.80
C GLN A 159 -5.52 -21.38 22.72
N GLY A 160 -4.25 -21.35 22.28
CA GLY A 160 -3.36 -22.50 22.16
C GLY A 160 -3.48 -23.28 20.84
N GLY A 161 -4.33 -22.86 19.91
CA GLY A 161 -4.49 -23.40 18.57
C GLY A 161 -3.35 -22.97 17.62
N PRO A 162 -3.06 -23.79 16.59
CA PRO A 162 -2.13 -23.40 15.54
C PRO A 162 -2.74 -22.27 14.70
N ARG A 163 -1.94 -21.25 14.44
CA ARG A 163 -2.30 -20.13 13.55
C ARG A 163 -2.53 -20.61 12.12
N LEU A 164 -3.27 -19.83 11.31
CA LEU A 164 -3.63 -20.25 9.94
C LEU A 164 -2.52 -19.99 8.91
N GLY A 165 -1.47 -19.25 9.28
CA GLY A 165 -0.36 -18.92 8.38
C GLY A 165 0.96 -18.64 9.07
N ARG A 166 1.97 -18.38 8.24
CA ARG A 166 3.32 -17.94 8.59
C ARG A 166 3.57 -16.59 7.94
N ILE A 167 4.31 -15.75 8.65
CA ILE A 167 4.76 -14.44 8.16
C ILE A 167 6.29 -14.37 8.25
N GLY A 168 6.91 -13.76 7.24
CA GLY A 168 8.34 -13.44 7.21
C GLY A 168 8.54 -12.06 6.61
N ALA A 169 9.60 -11.35 7.02
CA ALA A 169 9.91 -10.04 6.44
C ALA A 169 11.25 -10.08 5.72
N GLY A 170 11.25 -9.42 4.57
CA GLY A 170 12.38 -9.14 3.69
C GLY A 170 13.41 -8.19 4.30
N GLN A 171 14.52 -7.96 3.59
CA GLN A 171 15.51 -6.96 3.99
C GLN A 171 14.92 -5.61 3.56
N PRO A 172 14.80 -4.64 4.48
CA PRO A 172 14.21 -3.36 4.11
C PRO A 172 15.15 -2.59 3.18
N THR A 173 14.59 -2.04 2.11
CA THR A 173 15.30 -1.08 1.26
C THR A 173 15.17 0.30 1.90
N VAL A 174 16.29 0.86 2.35
CA VAL A 174 16.32 2.15 3.06
C VAL A 174 16.85 3.24 2.14
N ILE A 175 16.06 4.28 1.95
CA ILE A 175 16.49 5.56 1.37
C ILE A 175 16.70 6.51 2.56
N GLY A 176 17.94 6.56 3.06
CA GLY A 176 18.34 7.32 4.25
C GLY A 176 19.52 6.67 5.01
N GLY A 177 20.02 7.34 6.06
CA GLY A 177 21.15 6.85 6.87
C GLY A 177 20.79 5.89 8.01
N ALA A 178 19.59 5.30 8.01
CA ALA A 178 19.13 4.40 9.07
C ALA A 178 19.64 2.96 8.87
N ASP A 179 20.02 2.29 9.95
CA ASP A 179 20.48 0.89 9.91
C ASP A 179 19.32 -0.07 9.58
N PRO A 180 19.38 -0.82 8.45
CA PRO A 180 18.33 -1.74 8.03
C PRO A 180 18.04 -2.84 9.07
N ALA A 181 19.05 -3.31 9.81
CA ALA A 181 18.88 -4.39 10.78
C ALA A 181 18.06 -3.93 12.00
N SER A 182 18.34 -2.74 12.50
CA SER A 182 17.57 -2.11 13.59
C SER A 182 16.11 -1.88 13.22
N LEU A 183 15.83 -1.48 11.97
CA LEU A 183 14.47 -1.31 11.47
C LEU A 183 13.73 -2.64 11.33
N ALA A 184 14.39 -3.67 10.79
CA ALA A 184 13.81 -5.01 10.66
C ALA A 184 13.46 -5.61 12.03
N ALA A 185 14.32 -5.43 13.04
CA ALA A 185 14.08 -5.92 14.40
C ALA A 185 12.85 -5.31 15.07
N VAL A 186 12.46 -4.08 14.71
CA VAL A 186 11.23 -3.45 15.19
C VAL A 186 10.02 -4.17 14.61
N VAL A 187 9.99 -4.34 13.28
CA VAL A 187 8.87 -4.99 12.58
C VAL A 187 8.65 -6.42 13.08
N GLN A 188 9.74 -7.14 13.38
CA GLN A 188 9.68 -8.50 13.95
C GLN A 188 8.87 -8.59 15.25
N ARG A 189 8.86 -7.54 16.08
CA ARG A 189 8.07 -7.51 17.32
C ARG A 189 6.56 -7.43 17.07
N TYR A 190 6.17 -6.87 15.92
CA TYR A 190 4.79 -6.68 15.50
C TYR A 190 4.27 -7.75 14.53
N PHE A 191 5.04 -8.82 14.29
CA PHE A 191 4.62 -9.90 13.40
C PHE A 191 3.31 -10.58 13.84
N SER A 192 3.03 -10.62 15.15
CA SER A 192 1.76 -11.17 15.65
C SER A 192 0.55 -10.33 15.24
N ASP A 193 0.69 -9.00 15.20
CA ASP A 193 -0.36 -8.07 14.76
C ASP A 193 -0.53 -8.08 13.24
N LEU A 194 0.58 -8.17 12.51
CA LEU A 194 0.58 -8.27 11.05
C LEU A 194 -0.03 -9.59 10.58
N LEU A 195 0.28 -10.70 11.26
CA LEU A 195 -0.30 -12.00 10.97
C LEU A 195 -1.82 -12.01 11.24
N ALA A 196 -2.32 -11.25 12.21
CA ALA A 196 -3.75 -11.15 12.47
C ALA A 196 -4.54 -10.59 11.26
N CYS A 197 -3.96 -9.66 10.50
CA CYS A 197 -4.56 -9.15 9.25
C CYS A 197 -4.76 -10.27 8.21
N TYR A 198 -3.80 -11.18 8.13
CA TYR A 198 -3.87 -12.35 7.25
C TYR A 198 -4.87 -13.40 7.75
N GLU A 199 -4.85 -13.72 9.05
CA GLU A 199 -5.69 -14.75 9.66
C GLU A 199 -7.18 -14.45 9.53
N GLN A 200 -7.55 -13.17 9.61
CA GLN A 200 -8.93 -12.73 9.43
C GLN A 200 -9.49 -13.14 8.06
N GLU A 201 -8.68 -13.05 7.01
CA GLU A 201 -9.08 -13.40 5.63
C GLU A 201 -8.84 -14.89 5.32
N ALA A 202 -7.80 -15.49 5.89
CA ALA A 202 -7.53 -16.93 5.76
C ALA A 202 -8.67 -17.77 6.39
N ALA A 203 -9.25 -17.31 7.50
CA ALA A 203 -10.41 -17.94 8.14
C ALA A 203 -11.68 -17.91 7.26
N ALA A 204 -11.76 -16.96 6.31
CA ALA A 204 -12.85 -16.90 5.34
C ALA A 204 -12.71 -17.92 4.19
N GLY A 205 -11.75 -18.85 4.27
CA GLY A 205 -11.59 -19.99 3.36
C GLY A 205 -10.81 -19.69 2.07
N ARG A 206 -10.19 -18.51 1.97
CA ARG A 206 -9.32 -18.17 0.85
C ARG A 206 -7.88 -18.40 1.26
N VAL A 207 -7.24 -19.41 0.69
CA VAL A 207 -5.80 -19.62 0.83
C VAL A 207 -5.10 -18.53 0.01
N ILE A 208 -4.80 -17.43 0.69
CA ILE A 208 -4.00 -16.33 0.16
C ILE A 208 -2.55 -16.57 0.55
N SER A 209 -1.64 -16.33 -0.38
CA SER A 209 -0.19 -16.36 -0.18
C SER A 209 0.40 -15.30 -1.08
N GLY A 210 1.51 -14.72 -0.66
CA GLY A 210 2.19 -13.70 -1.44
C GLY A 210 2.93 -12.72 -0.55
N THR A 211 3.47 -11.70 -1.19
CA THR A 211 4.28 -10.68 -0.53
C THR A 211 3.64 -9.32 -0.68
N VAL A 212 3.68 -8.55 0.40
CA VAL A 212 3.21 -7.17 0.46
C VAL A 212 4.40 -6.29 0.78
N THR A 213 4.79 -5.45 -0.17
CA THR A 213 5.87 -4.47 -0.01
C THR A 213 5.27 -3.14 0.43
N THR A 214 5.50 -2.76 1.68
CA THR A 214 4.96 -1.52 2.27
C THR A 214 6.03 -0.45 2.30
N LYS A 215 5.79 0.68 1.64
CA LYS A 215 6.60 1.90 1.77
C LYS A 215 6.17 2.66 3.01
N VAL A 216 7.13 2.95 3.88
CA VAL A 216 6.93 3.63 5.17
C VAL A 216 7.85 4.85 5.22
N GLU A 217 7.29 6.00 5.54
CA GLU A 217 8.03 7.24 5.75
C GLU A 217 8.11 7.52 7.25
N ILE A 218 9.33 7.51 7.78
CA ILE A 218 9.61 7.67 9.21
C ILE A 218 10.24 9.04 9.40
N ASN A 219 9.76 9.82 10.37
CA ASN A 219 10.36 11.10 10.72
C ASN A 219 11.54 10.93 11.71
N GLY A 220 12.25 12.02 12.02
CA GLY A 220 13.39 11.97 12.93
C GLY A 220 13.05 11.56 14.38
N SER A 221 11.78 11.64 14.78
CA SER A 221 11.32 11.15 16.09
C SER A 221 11.09 9.64 16.13
N GLY A 222 11.17 8.96 14.98
CA GLY A 222 10.86 7.53 14.87
C GLY A 222 9.38 7.22 14.76
N THR A 223 8.53 8.24 14.52
CA THR A 223 7.11 8.02 14.24
C THR A 223 6.86 7.92 12.74
N VAL A 224 5.91 7.07 12.37
CA VAL A 224 5.53 6.85 10.98
C VAL A 224 4.60 7.98 10.53
N VAL A 225 5.03 8.73 9.52
CA VAL A 225 4.28 9.83 8.91
C VAL A 225 3.28 9.28 7.90
N SER A 226 3.73 8.33 7.09
CA SER A 226 2.91 7.67 6.09
C SER A 226 3.31 6.21 5.94
N ALA A 227 2.34 5.35 5.65
CA ALA A 227 2.58 3.98 5.22
C ALA A 227 1.56 3.62 4.14
N SER A 228 2.05 3.04 3.05
CA SER A 228 1.24 2.66 1.89
C SER A 228 1.83 1.44 1.20
N THR A 229 0.98 0.61 0.62
CA THR A 229 1.39 -0.54 -0.19
C THR A 229 2.00 -0.04 -1.50
N GLN A 230 3.27 -0.38 -1.74
CA GLN A 230 3.98 -0.04 -2.97
C GLN A 230 3.78 -1.12 -4.04
N ALA A 231 3.85 -2.38 -3.64
CA ALA A 231 3.62 -3.54 -4.49
C ALA A 231 3.00 -4.68 -3.66
N SER A 232 2.15 -5.49 -4.27
CA SER A 232 1.54 -6.65 -3.64
C SER A 232 1.25 -7.73 -4.66
N SER A 233 1.65 -8.96 -4.36
CA SER A 233 1.26 -10.16 -5.11
C SER A 233 0.13 -10.95 -4.46
N MET A 234 -0.26 -10.56 -3.25
CA MET A 234 -1.41 -11.15 -2.57
C MET A 234 -2.73 -10.77 -3.25
N GLY A 235 -2.79 -9.58 -3.89
CA GLY A 235 -3.97 -9.11 -4.61
C GLY A 235 -5.22 -8.96 -3.74
N ASN A 236 -5.05 -8.76 -2.42
CA ASN A 236 -6.15 -8.63 -1.47
C ASN A 236 -6.08 -7.25 -0.78
N PRO A 237 -6.94 -6.28 -1.20
CA PRO A 237 -6.90 -4.92 -0.66
C PRO A 237 -7.28 -4.83 0.82
N VAL A 238 -8.01 -5.82 1.36
CA VAL A 238 -8.40 -5.86 2.78
C VAL A 238 -7.16 -6.11 3.65
N VAL A 239 -6.36 -7.13 3.29
CA VAL A 239 -5.12 -7.46 4.01
C VAL A 239 -4.09 -6.35 3.84
N GLU A 240 -3.91 -5.86 2.61
CA GLU A 240 -2.98 -4.78 2.30
C GLU A 240 -3.29 -3.50 3.09
N GLY A 241 -4.57 -3.11 3.15
CA GLY A 241 -5.02 -1.97 3.94
C GLY A 241 -4.79 -2.15 5.44
N CYS A 242 -5.09 -3.36 5.96
CA CYS A 242 -4.84 -3.69 7.37
C CYS A 242 -3.35 -3.61 7.72
N ILE A 243 -2.47 -4.16 6.87
CA ILE A 243 -1.01 -4.10 7.06
C ILE A 243 -0.53 -2.65 7.09
N ALA A 244 -0.90 -1.85 6.09
CA ALA A 244 -0.50 -0.44 6.02
C ALA A 244 -0.97 0.35 7.26
N GLN A 245 -2.18 0.08 7.75
CA GLN A 245 -2.69 0.70 8.98
C GLN A 245 -1.88 0.30 10.22
N ARG A 246 -1.51 -0.97 10.34
CA ARG A 246 -0.66 -1.44 11.46
C ARG A 246 0.71 -0.77 11.45
N PHE A 247 1.33 -0.61 10.29
CA PHE A 247 2.60 0.11 10.16
C PHE A 247 2.52 1.56 10.65
N ARG A 248 1.42 2.28 10.36
CA ARG A 248 1.23 3.66 10.86
C ARG A 248 1.18 3.76 12.38
N ALA A 249 0.74 2.70 13.04
CA ALA A 249 0.68 2.64 14.50
C ALA A 249 2.02 2.22 15.15
N MET A 250 3.01 1.78 14.36
CA MET A 250 4.31 1.36 14.87
C MET A 250 5.21 2.56 15.16
N SER A 251 6.11 2.36 16.11
CA SER A 251 7.18 3.31 16.42
C SER A 251 8.53 2.65 16.20
N PHE A 252 9.38 3.35 15.46
CA PHE A 252 10.77 2.99 15.15
C PHE A 252 11.73 3.81 16.04
N PRO A 253 12.99 3.37 16.21
CA PRO A 253 14.01 4.13 16.92
C PRO A 253 14.15 5.54 16.34
N ALA A 254 14.25 6.54 17.22
CA ALA A 254 14.54 7.91 16.80
C ALA A 254 15.88 7.98 16.06
N GLY A 255 15.94 8.81 15.03
CA GLY A 255 17.07 8.83 14.11
C GLY A 255 16.90 9.85 13.00
N GLN A 256 17.41 9.55 11.80
CA GLN A 256 17.17 10.39 10.63
C GLN A 256 15.83 10.05 9.99
N ALA A 257 15.16 11.10 9.46
CA ALA A 257 14.00 10.88 8.62
C ALA A 257 14.40 10.00 7.43
N SER A 258 13.67 8.91 7.22
CA SER A 258 14.02 7.90 6.24
C SER A 258 12.76 7.33 5.60
N THR A 259 12.90 6.99 4.32
CA THR A 259 11.88 6.26 3.58
C THR A 259 12.34 4.82 3.44
N VAL A 260 11.48 3.88 3.86
CA VAL A 260 11.85 2.47 3.95
C VAL A 260 10.78 1.61 3.31
N SER A 261 11.18 0.70 2.44
CA SER A 261 10.29 -0.30 1.86
C SER A 261 10.52 -1.65 2.53
N PHE A 262 9.47 -2.19 3.16
CA PHE A 262 9.49 -3.48 3.86
C PHE A 262 8.75 -4.53 3.04
N PRO A 263 9.44 -5.54 2.47
CA PRO A 263 8.78 -6.71 1.89
C PRO A 263 8.29 -7.61 3.02
N ILE A 264 7.01 -8.03 3.02
CA ILE A 264 6.50 -9.01 3.97
C ILE A 264 5.84 -10.15 3.22
N GLY A 265 6.36 -11.36 3.39
CA GLY A 265 5.78 -12.59 2.87
C GLY A 265 4.78 -13.23 3.83
N PHE A 266 3.70 -13.74 3.27
CA PHE A 266 2.68 -14.51 3.97
C PHE A 266 2.44 -15.84 3.25
N GLN A 267 2.39 -16.92 4.03
CA GLN A 267 2.08 -18.26 3.52
C GLN A 267 1.06 -18.96 4.43
N PRO A 268 0.17 -19.80 3.87
CA PRO A 268 -0.65 -20.68 4.67
C PRO A 268 0.23 -21.69 5.42
N ASN A 269 -0.20 -22.12 6.61
CA ASN A 269 0.42 -23.28 7.22
C ASN A 269 0.10 -24.51 6.36
N ALA A 270 1.13 -25.27 5.99
CA ALA A 270 0.92 -26.58 5.38
C ALA A 270 -0.02 -27.38 6.29
N ALA A 271 -1.14 -27.83 5.73
CA ALA A 271 -2.02 -28.75 6.43
C ALA A 271 -1.20 -29.99 6.85
N PRO A 272 -1.34 -30.49 8.08
CA PRO A 272 -0.66 -31.71 8.51
C PRO A 272 -1.10 -32.92 7.68
#